data_AF-A0A0S9CBF8-F1
#
_entry.id   AF-A0A0S9CBF8-F1
#
_cell.length_a   1.000
_cell.length_b   1.000
_cell.length_c   1.000
_cell.angle_alpha   90.00
_cell.angle_beta   90.00
_cell.angle_gamma   90.00
#
_symmetry.space_group_name_H-M   'P 1'
#
loop_
_entity.id
_entity.type
_entity.pdbx_description
1 polymer ?
#
loop_
_entity_poly.entity_id
_entity_poly.type
_entity_poly.pdbx_seq_one_letter_code
_entity_poly.pdbx_strand_id
1 'polypeptide(L)'
;MSEPAQKFMVETLLFLVGLLVTFGLPWLVWRWLRSGRPSITPLPIIDDGDGRKIVPLIATFNGLRSLPWIGLASNNLNPKLVIGSDGITYRIAGLRFRRWDEIIQVDVRSAGSTVNLSFAFRDSLLTFDANVGSTMLAAQTLALLPDHIALTDRARSLLAEKGRCQIAFPADAPRP
;
A
#
# COMPACT_ATOMS: atom_id res chain seq x y z
N MET A 1 -19.35 -8.35 58.13
CA MET A 1 -19.66 -7.70 56.85
C MET A 1 -20.96 -8.26 56.35
N SER A 2 -21.96 -7.41 56.11
CA SER A 2 -23.32 -7.82 55.77
C SER A 2 -23.37 -8.40 54.35
N GLU A 3 -23.91 -9.62 54.22
CA GLU A 3 -24.16 -10.37 52.97
C GLU A 3 -24.64 -9.53 51.75
N PRO A 4 -25.55 -8.54 51.89
CA PRO A 4 -25.98 -7.72 50.75
C PRO A 4 -24.87 -6.82 50.19
N ALA A 5 -23.97 -6.31 51.04
CA ALA A 5 -22.88 -5.44 50.59
C ALA A 5 -21.88 -6.21 49.73
N GLN A 6 -21.63 -7.48 50.05
CA GLN A 6 -20.74 -8.34 49.28
C GLN A 6 -21.31 -8.68 47.90
N LYS A 7 -22.62 -8.97 47.80
CA LYS A 7 -23.28 -9.23 46.51
C LYS A 7 -23.26 -8.01 45.60
N PHE A 8 -23.62 -6.84 46.13
CA PHE A 8 -23.54 -5.57 45.38
C PHE A 8 -22.13 -5.26 44.88
N MET A 9 -21.11 -5.51 45.71
CA MET A 9 -19.72 -5.27 45.34
C MET A 9 -19.25 -6.21 44.23
N VAL A 10 -19.64 -7.49 44.27
CA VAL A 10 -19.32 -8.47 43.22
C VAL A 10 -20.04 -8.15 41.92
N GLU A 11 -21.33 -7.82 41.95
CA GLU A 11 -22.11 -7.45 40.76
C GLU A 11 -21.56 -6.18 40.09
N THR A 12 -21.22 -5.17 40.90
CA THR A 12 -20.60 -3.92 40.40
C THR A 12 -19.25 -4.21 39.75
N LEU A 13 -18.42 -5.05 40.38
CA LEU A 13 -17.12 -5.44 39.83
C LEU A 13 -17.26 -6.18 38.50
N LEU A 14 -18.19 -7.13 38.42
CA LEU A 14 -18.48 -7.88 37.18
C LEU A 14 -18.99 -6.96 36.07
N PHE A 15 -19.85 -5.99 36.39
CA PHE A 15 -20.35 -5.02 35.42
C PHE A 15 -19.24 -4.13 34.86
N LEU A 16 -18.33 -3.66 35.72
CA LEU A 16 -17.18 -2.85 35.31
C LEU A 16 -16.20 -3.65 34.45
N VAL A 17 -15.92 -4.90 34.81
CA VAL A 17 -15.09 -5.81 33.99
C VAL A 17 -15.76 -6.06 32.63
N GLY A 18 -17.07 -6.31 32.62
CA GLY A 18 -17.85 -6.48 31.39
C GLY A 18 -17.77 -5.27 30.47
N LEU A 19 -17.90 -4.06 31.00
CA LEU A 19 -17.71 -2.81 30.24
C LEU A 19 -16.29 -2.70 29.67
N LEU A 20 -15.27 -2.98 30.47
CA LEU A 20 -13.88 -2.87 30.07
C LEU A 20 -13.51 -3.89 28.98
N VAL A 21 -14.09 -5.09 29.03
CA VAL A 21 -13.95 -6.10 27.96
C VAL A 21 -14.72 -5.65 26.70
N THR A 22 -15.97 -5.22 26.86
CA THR A 22 -16.86 -4.88 25.73
C THR A 22 -16.41 -3.63 24.97
N PHE A 23 -15.84 -2.64 25.65
CA PHE A 23 -15.37 -1.40 25.02
C PHE A 23 -13.86 -1.36 24.85
N GLY A 24 -13.11 -1.90 25.82
CA GLY A 24 -11.65 -1.89 25.81
C GLY A 24 -11.04 -2.83 24.78
N LEU A 25 -11.57 -4.05 24.60
CA LEU A 25 -11.05 -4.98 23.58
C LEU A 25 -11.29 -4.46 22.16
N PRO A 26 -12.50 -4.00 21.78
CA PRO A 26 -12.69 -3.42 20.45
C PRO A 26 -11.86 -2.16 20.24
N TRP A 27 -11.70 -1.32 21.28
CA TRP A 27 -10.83 -0.14 21.18
C TRP A 27 -9.36 -0.52 21.01
N LEU A 28 -8.85 -1.53 21.71
CA LEU A 28 -7.49 -2.05 21.56
C LEU A 28 -7.27 -2.68 20.19
N VAL A 29 -8.22 -3.48 19.70
CA VAL A 29 -8.19 -4.08 18.36
C VAL A 29 -8.21 -2.97 17.31
N TRP A 30 -9.11 -2.00 17.42
CA TRP A 30 -9.19 -0.87 16.52
C TRP A 30 -7.94 0.01 16.56
N ARG A 31 -7.36 0.23 17.75
CA ARG A 31 -6.12 0.98 17.92
C ARG A 31 -4.93 0.24 17.34
N TRP A 32 -4.85 -1.08 17.50
CA TRP A 32 -3.81 -1.92 16.91
C TRP A 32 -3.91 -1.97 15.38
N LEU A 33 -5.14 -2.10 14.85
CA LEU A 33 -5.44 -1.97 13.42
C LEU A 33 -5.05 -0.59 12.86
N ARG A 34 -5.17 0.48 13.66
CA ARG A 34 -4.72 1.84 13.26
C ARG A 34 -3.23 2.08 13.49
N SER A 35 -2.59 1.45 14.47
CA SER A 35 -1.18 1.69 14.81
C SER A 35 -0.21 1.02 13.85
N GLY A 36 -0.68 0.08 13.04
CA GLY A 36 0.09 -0.53 11.96
C GLY A 36 0.27 0.37 10.72
N ARG A 37 0.05 1.68 10.81
CA ARG A 37 0.44 2.62 9.76
C ARG A 37 1.93 2.92 9.94
N PRO A 38 2.84 2.26 9.21
CA PRO A 38 4.22 2.70 9.22
C PRO A 38 4.22 4.18 8.81
N SER A 39 4.74 5.02 9.69
CA SER A 39 5.07 6.39 9.35
C SER A 39 6.18 6.30 8.33
N ILE A 40 5.85 6.47 7.05
CA ILE A 40 6.83 6.30 5.98
C ILE A 40 7.49 7.63 5.72
N THR A 41 8.70 7.78 6.23
CA THR A 41 9.73 8.52 5.53
C THR A 41 9.82 7.96 4.10
N PRO A 42 9.52 8.75 3.06
CA PRO A 42 9.60 8.27 1.68
C PRO A 42 11.01 7.75 1.42
N LEU A 43 11.14 6.43 1.30
CA LEU A 43 12.41 5.85 0.91
C LEU A 43 12.59 6.09 -0.60
N PRO A 44 13.79 6.44 -1.06
CA PRO A 44 14.06 6.56 -2.48
C PRO A 44 13.95 5.19 -3.16
N ILE A 45 13.61 5.18 -4.44
CA ILE A 45 13.74 3.98 -5.28
C ILE A 45 15.24 3.65 -5.36
N ILE A 46 15.59 2.41 -5.02
CA ILE A 46 16.98 1.95 -4.96
C ILE A 46 17.33 1.24 -6.27
N ASP A 47 18.53 1.50 -6.81
CA ASP A 47 19.11 0.69 -7.88
C ASP A 47 19.87 -0.49 -7.26
N ASP A 48 19.55 -1.71 -7.70
CA ASP A 48 20.21 -2.94 -7.25
C ASP A 48 21.59 -3.16 -7.89
N GLY A 49 22.07 -2.23 -8.73
CA GLY A 49 23.35 -2.32 -9.44
C GLY A 49 23.28 -3.11 -10.75
N ASP A 50 22.29 -3.99 -10.90
CA ASP A 50 22.02 -4.75 -12.14
C ASP A 50 21.02 -4.05 -13.07
N GLY A 51 20.78 -2.75 -12.89
CA GLY A 51 19.75 -1.99 -13.61
C GLY A 51 18.31 -2.30 -13.15
N ARG A 52 18.16 -3.10 -12.08
CA ARG A 52 16.87 -3.39 -11.44
C ARG A 52 16.55 -2.32 -10.41
N LYS A 53 15.32 -1.81 -10.42
CA LYS A 53 14.85 -0.76 -9.52
C LYS A 53 13.97 -1.35 -8.44
N ILE A 54 14.39 -1.25 -7.18
CA ILE A 54 13.65 -1.71 -6.00
C ILE A 54 12.75 -0.57 -5.52
N VAL A 55 11.44 -0.80 -5.56
CA VAL A 55 10.44 0.17 -5.14
C VAL A 55 10.12 -0.04 -3.65
N PRO A 56 10.25 0.98 -2.79
CA PRO A 56 9.89 0.85 -1.39
C PRO A 56 8.38 0.80 -1.23
N LEU A 57 7.90 -0.21 -0.49
CA LEU A 57 6.48 -0.48 -0.32
C LEU A 57 6.09 -0.48 1.16
N ILE A 58 4.87 -0.01 1.43
CA ILE A 58 4.18 -0.18 2.71
C ILE A 58 3.74 -1.64 2.84
N ALA A 59 3.13 -2.15 1.77
CA ALA A 59 2.38 -3.38 1.75
C ALA A 59 2.11 -3.81 0.31
N THR A 60 1.75 -5.08 0.14
CA THR A 60 1.33 -5.67 -1.13
C THR A 60 0.04 -6.44 -0.93
N PHE A 61 -0.81 -6.49 -1.96
CA PHE A 61 -2.11 -7.14 -1.92
C PHE A 61 -2.41 -7.88 -3.22
N ASN A 62 -3.29 -8.89 -3.15
CA ASN A 62 -3.97 -9.43 -4.32
C ASN A 62 -5.39 -8.85 -4.36
N GLY A 63 -5.67 -7.97 -5.31
CA GLY A 63 -7.02 -7.49 -5.58
C GLY A 63 -7.78 -8.38 -6.56
N LEU A 64 -9.08 -8.17 -6.67
CA LEU A 64 -9.87 -8.73 -7.77
C LEU A 64 -10.02 -7.66 -8.87
N ARG A 65 -9.68 -8.03 -10.11
CA ARG A 65 -9.72 -7.11 -11.26
C ARG A 65 -11.10 -6.48 -11.48
N SER A 66 -12.17 -7.25 -11.29
CA SER A 66 -13.57 -6.79 -11.43
C SER A 66 -14.13 -6.12 -10.18
N LEU A 67 -13.55 -6.38 -8.99
CA LEU A 67 -14.00 -5.85 -7.70
C LEU A 67 -12.80 -5.29 -6.93
N PRO A 68 -12.29 -4.12 -7.32
CA PRO A 68 -11.00 -3.63 -6.87
C PRO A 68 -10.96 -3.13 -5.41
N TRP A 69 -12.09 -3.20 -4.69
CA TRP A 69 -12.16 -2.97 -3.24
C TRP A 69 -12.00 -4.27 -2.43
N ILE A 70 -11.95 -5.43 -3.09
CA ILE A 70 -11.79 -6.74 -2.45
C ILE A 70 -10.32 -7.16 -2.56
N GLY A 71 -9.64 -7.21 -1.41
CA GLY A 71 -8.31 -7.81 -1.28
C GLY A 71 -8.42 -9.25 -0.77
N LEU A 72 -7.82 -10.20 -1.48
CA LEU A 72 -7.81 -11.63 -1.12
C LEU A 72 -6.63 -12.03 -0.25
N ALA A 73 -5.49 -11.36 -0.43
CA ALA A 73 -4.28 -11.61 0.36
C ALA A 73 -3.53 -10.30 0.56
N SER A 74 -2.77 -10.21 1.66
CA SER A 74 -1.90 -9.07 1.95
C SER A 74 -0.55 -9.55 2.49
N ASN A 75 0.51 -8.78 2.24
CA ASN A 75 1.82 -8.96 2.88
C ASN A 75 2.39 -7.59 3.23
N ASN A 76 2.53 -7.37 4.54
CA ASN A 76 3.08 -6.16 5.14
C ASN A 76 4.43 -6.42 5.84
N LEU A 77 4.85 -7.69 5.96
CA LEU A 77 6.08 -8.08 6.68
C LEU A 77 7.31 -7.94 5.78
N ASN A 78 7.19 -8.34 4.53
CA ASN A 78 8.26 -8.25 3.55
C ASN A 78 7.66 -7.98 2.15
N PRO A 79 7.01 -6.81 1.95
CA PRO A 79 6.48 -6.44 0.65
C PRO A 79 7.64 -6.23 -0.32
N LYS A 80 7.49 -6.68 -1.57
CA LYS A 80 8.52 -6.52 -2.59
C LYS A 80 7.90 -6.16 -3.93
N LEU A 81 8.49 -5.16 -4.58
CA LEU A 81 8.35 -4.86 -6.00
C LEU A 81 9.72 -4.44 -6.53
N VAL A 82 10.17 -5.14 -7.56
CA VAL A 82 11.38 -4.84 -8.31
C VAL A 82 11.01 -4.74 -9.77
N ILE A 83 11.38 -3.63 -10.40
CA ILE A 83 11.20 -3.37 -11.82
C ILE A 83 12.53 -3.70 -12.51
N GLY A 84 12.49 -4.63 -13.46
CA GLY A 84 13.63 -5.00 -14.30
C GLY A 84 13.37 -4.74 -15.77
N SER A 85 14.34 -5.10 -16.63
CA SER A 85 14.22 -4.95 -18.08
C SER A 85 13.11 -5.80 -18.68
N ASP A 86 12.93 -7.02 -18.19
CA ASP A 86 12.02 -8.02 -18.79
C ASP A 86 10.63 -8.06 -18.15
N GLY A 87 10.47 -7.42 -16.99
CA GLY A 87 9.22 -7.46 -16.24
C GLY A 87 9.37 -6.98 -14.81
N ILE A 88 8.42 -7.42 -13.97
CA ILE A 88 8.40 -7.13 -12.54
C ILE A 88 8.58 -8.39 -11.72
N THR A 89 9.31 -8.27 -10.61
CA THR A 89 9.35 -9.27 -9.55
C THR A 89 8.63 -8.72 -8.33
N TYR A 90 7.65 -9.44 -7.80
CA TYR A 90 6.88 -8.99 -6.64
C TYR A 90 6.65 -10.11 -5.62
N ARG A 91 6.26 -9.75 -4.40
CA ARG A 91 5.94 -10.72 -3.35
C ARG A 91 4.60 -10.38 -2.70
N ILE A 92 3.71 -11.36 -2.62
CA ILE A 92 2.56 -11.36 -1.70
C ILE A 92 2.75 -12.51 -0.71
N ALA A 93 2.27 -13.71 -1.02
CA ALA A 93 2.57 -14.92 -0.24
C ALA A 93 3.92 -15.55 -0.61
N GLY A 94 4.31 -15.45 -1.88
CA GLY A 94 5.58 -15.93 -2.42
C GLY A 94 6.13 -14.96 -3.46
N LEU A 95 7.41 -15.13 -3.80
CA LEU A 95 8.04 -14.34 -4.86
C LEU A 95 7.49 -14.80 -6.22
N ARG A 96 7.08 -13.85 -7.04
CA ARG A 96 6.52 -14.06 -8.37
C ARG A 96 7.24 -13.14 -9.35
N PHE A 97 7.35 -13.61 -10.58
CA PHE A 97 7.84 -12.83 -11.70
C PHE A 97 6.74 -12.76 -12.76
N ARG A 98 6.57 -11.58 -13.36
CA ARG A 98 5.63 -11.34 -14.47
C ARG A 98 6.33 -10.54 -15.54
N ARG A 99 6.28 -11.03 -16.77
CA ARG A 99 6.86 -10.36 -17.93
C ARG A 99 6.02 -9.17 -18.35
N TRP A 100 6.61 -8.20 -19.04
CA TRP A 100 5.89 -7.01 -19.50
C TRP A 100 4.68 -7.33 -20.39
N ASP A 101 4.76 -8.35 -21.25
CA ASP A 101 3.68 -8.78 -22.15
C ASP A 101 2.48 -9.46 -21.45
N GLU A 102 2.70 -9.91 -20.22
CA GLU A 102 1.67 -10.46 -19.34
C GLU A 102 0.87 -9.37 -18.60
N ILE A 103 1.38 -8.13 -18.56
CA ILE A 103 0.72 -7.00 -17.91
C ILE A 103 -0.17 -6.30 -18.93
N ILE A 104 -1.47 -6.25 -18.66
CA ILE A 104 -2.44 -5.56 -19.52
C ILE A 104 -2.42 -4.07 -19.24
N GLN A 105 -2.43 -3.69 -17.97
CA GLN A 105 -2.61 -2.30 -17.59
C GLN A 105 -2.08 -2.06 -16.17
N VAL A 106 -1.57 -0.85 -15.95
CA VAL A 106 -1.23 -0.34 -14.62
C VAL A 106 -2.13 0.83 -14.26
N ASP A 107 -2.67 0.80 -13.05
CA ASP A 107 -3.55 1.83 -12.48
C ASP A 107 -2.95 2.41 -11.21
N VAL A 108 -3.37 3.62 -10.85
CA VAL A 108 -3.11 4.21 -9.54
C VAL A 108 -4.43 4.47 -8.85
N ARG A 109 -4.52 4.04 -7.59
CA ARG A 109 -5.69 4.22 -6.74
C ARG A 109 -5.26 4.86 -5.44
N SER A 110 -5.92 5.97 -5.10
CA SER A 110 -5.80 6.61 -3.80
C SER A 110 -7.10 6.43 -3.04
N ALA A 111 -7.02 5.85 -1.84
CA ALA A 111 -8.16 5.72 -0.94
C ALA A 111 -7.71 6.14 0.47
N GLY A 112 -8.24 7.26 0.94
CA GLY A 112 -7.82 7.87 2.20
C GLY A 112 -6.32 8.19 2.19
N SER A 113 -5.57 7.54 3.07
CA SER A 113 -4.11 7.72 3.21
C SER A 113 -3.29 6.67 2.47
N THR A 114 -3.91 5.84 1.62
CA THR A 114 -3.20 4.77 0.90
C THR A 114 -3.11 5.11 -0.58
N VAL A 115 -1.92 4.91 -1.16
CA VAL A 115 -1.68 5.08 -2.59
C VAL A 115 -1.17 3.75 -3.13
N ASN A 116 -2.01 3.10 -3.95
CA ASN A 116 -1.74 1.78 -4.50
C ASN A 116 -1.46 1.87 -6.00
N LEU A 117 -0.41 1.20 -6.44
CA LEU A 117 -0.17 0.84 -7.83
C LEU A 117 -0.78 -0.54 -8.09
N SER A 118 -1.69 -0.63 -9.04
CA SER A 118 -2.39 -1.87 -9.38
C SER A 118 -1.93 -2.38 -10.74
N PHE A 119 -1.45 -3.62 -10.79
CA PHE A 119 -1.02 -4.30 -12.00
C PHE A 119 -2.06 -5.36 -12.36
N ALA A 120 -2.70 -5.19 -13.51
CA ALA A 120 -3.64 -6.17 -14.07
C ALA A 120 -2.91 -7.10 -15.04
N PHE A 121 -3.07 -8.42 -14.83
CA PHE A 121 -2.43 -9.44 -15.66
C PHE A 121 -3.39 -10.02 -16.71
N ARG A 122 -2.83 -10.55 -17.79
CA ARG A 122 -3.57 -11.11 -18.93
C ARG A 122 -4.25 -12.43 -18.61
N ASP A 123 -3.55 -13.29 -17.90
CA ASP A 123 -3.93 -14.65 -17.56
C ASP A 123 -4.59 -14.76 -16.18
N SER A 124 -4.92 -13.62 -15.55
CA SER A 124 -5.42 -13.62 -14.17
C SER A 124 -6.61 -12.69 -13.96
N LEU A 125 -7.55 -13.17 -13.14
CA LEU A 125 -8.60 -12.35 -12.54
C LEU A 125 -8.09 -11.55 -11.33
N LEU A 126 -6.89 -11.87 -10.85
CA LEU A 126 -6.26 -11.19 -9.73
C LEU A 126 -5.36 -10.06 -10.22
N THR A 127 -5.30 -9.00 -9.43
CA THR A 127 -4.36 -7.90 -9.58
C THR A 127 -3.27 -8.00 -8.53
N PHE A 128 -2.07 -7.51 -8.86
CA PHE A 128 -1.07 -7.21 -7.85
C PHE A 128 -1.18 -5.74 -7.49
N ASP A 129 -1.43 -5.44 -6.21
CA ASP A 129 -1.56 -4.08 -5.71
C ASP A 129 -0.42 -3.76 -4.74
N ALA A 130 0.38 -2.75 -5.06
CA ALA A 130 1.52 -2.29 -4.29
C ALA A 130 1.22 -0.94 -3.63
N ASN A 131 1.15 -0.89 -2.31
CA ASN A 131 0.99 0.36 -1.57
C ASN A 131 2.36 1.05 -1.46
N VAL A 132 2.50 2.19 -2.13
CA VAL A 132 3.72 3.01 -2.16
C VAL A 132 3.65 4.22 -1.23
N GLY A 133 2.53 4.41 -0.52
CA GLY A 133 2.40 5.42 0.53
C GLY A 133 2.30 6.88 0.07
N SER A 134 2.74 7.22 -1.15
CA SER A 134 2.66 8.58 -1.68
C SER A 134 2.42 8.62 -3.18
N THR A 135 1.76 9.67 -3.65
CA THR A 135 1.54 9.95 -5.06
C THR A 135 2.85 10.26 -5.79
N MET A 136 3.81 10.90 -5.12
CA MET A 136 5.14 11.16 -5.66
C MET A 136 5.89 9.86 -5.98
N LEU A 137 5.95 8.91 -5.04
CA LEU A 137 6.60 7.62 -5.26
C LEU A 137 5.85 6.78 -6.31
N ALA A 138 4.51 6.85 -6.33
CA ALA A 138 3.71 6.24 -7.40
C ALA A 138 4.12 6.79 -8.78
N ALA A 139 4.19 8.12 -8.93
CA ALA A 139 4.59 8.76 -10.18
C ALA A 139 6.04 8.44 -10.59
N GLN A 140 6.96 8.37 -9.62
CA GLN A 140 8.34 7.92 -9.87
C GLN A 140 8.38 6.47 -10.36
N THR A 141 7.58 5.60 -9.75
CA THR A 141 7.50 4.20 -10.13
C THR A 141 6.88 4.03 -11.52
N LEU A 142 5.82 4.77 -11.84
CA LEU A 142 5.21 4.78 -13.18
C LEU A 142 6.19 5.22 -14.26
N ALA A 143 7.08 6.18 -13.97
CA ALA A 143 8.10 6.64 -14.90
C ALA A 143 9.19 5.59 -15.20
N LEU A 144 9.25 4.49 -14.44
CA LEU A 144 10.17 3.37 -14.68
C LEU A 144 9.55 2.29 -15.57
N LEU A 145 8.24 2.36 -15.82
CA LEU A 145 7.57 1.38 -16.66
C LEU A 145 7.90 1.63 -18.13
N PRO A 146 8.07 0.58 -18.95
CA PRO A 146 8.25 0.75 -20.38
C PRO A 146 7.06 1.48 -21.04
N ASP A 147 7.34 2.27 -22.07
CA ASP A 147 6.32 3.09 -22.77
C ASP A 147 5.17 2.28 -23.38
N HIS A 148 5.39 0.99 -23.68
CA HIS A 148 4.37 0.11 -24.24
C HIS A 148 3.36 -0.41 -23.21
N ILE A 149 3.60 -0.19 -21.91
CA ILE A 149 2.67 -0.61 -20.86
C ILE A 149 1.49 0.36 -20.81
N ALA A 150 0.28 -0.18 -20.98
CA ALA A 150 -0.91 0.63 -20.93
C ALA A 150 -1.14 1.16 -19.50
N LEU A 151 -1.34 2.47 -19.38
CA LEU A 151 -1.71 3.14 -18.14
C LEU A 151 -3.20 3.49 -18.16
N THR A 152 -3.87 3.47 -17.00
CA THR A 152 -5.20 4.09 -16.87
C THR A 152 -5.10 5.62 -16.95
N ASP A 153 -6.22 6.29 -17.20
CA ASP A 153 -6.26 7.77 -17.25
C ASP A 153 -5.82 8.41 -15.93
N ARG A 154 -6.10 7.76 -14.79
CA ARG A 154 -5.62 8.18 -13.47
C ARG A 154 -4.10 8.10 -13.37
N ALA A 155 -3.52 6.98 -13.78
CA ALA A 155 -2.07 6.78 -13.76
C ALA A 155 -1.36 7.77 -14.70
N ARG A 156 -1.90 7.99 -15.91
CA ARG A 156 -1.38 8.99 -16.85
C ARG A 156 -1.46 10.40 -16.29
N SER A 157 -2.59 10.77 -15.71
CA SER A 157 -2.79 12.10 -15.10
C SER A 157 -1.78 12.35 -13.99
N LEU A 158 -1.56 11.35 -13.12
CA LEU A 158 -0.58 11.46 -12.04
C LEU A 158 0.87 11.59 -12.56
N LEU A 159 1.22 10.81 -13.59
CA LEU A 159 2.53 10.90 -14.23
C LEU A 159 2.76 12.30 -14.86
N ALA A 160 1.73 12.85 -15.50
CA ALA A 160 1.76 14.18 -16.10
C ALA A 160 1.85 15.32 -15.06
N GLU A 161 1.17 15.19 -13.92
CA GLU A 161 1.25 16.14 -12.80
C GLU A 161 2.67 16.27 -12.26
N LYS A 162 3.41 15.15 -12.13
CA LYS A 162 4.83 15.17 -11.75
C LYS A 162 5.66 15.97 -12.76
N GLY A 163 5.44 15.73 -14.06
CA GLY A 163 6.13 16.46 -15.12
C GLY A 163 5.89 17.97 -15.00
N ARG A 164 4.65 18.40 -14.76
CA ARG A 164 4.32 19.81 -14.54
C ARG A 164 4.93 20.40 -13.28
N CYS A 165 4.97 19.65 -12.18
CA CYS A 165 5.55 20.12 -10.92
C CYS A 165 7.09 20.23 -10.99
N GLN A 166 7.76 19.37 -11.76
CA GLN A 166 9.20 19.49 -12.05
C GLN A 166 9.53 20.67 -12.97
N ILE A 167 8.65 21.02 -13.91
CA ILE A 167 8.85 22.19 -14.78
C ILE A 167 8.60 23.50 -14.00
N ALA A 168 7.71 23.49 -13.02
CA ALA A 168 7.39 24.65 -12.17
C ALA A 168 8.46 24.98 -11.11
N PHE A 169 9.38 24.04 -10.83
CA PHE A 169 10.56 24.26 -9.98
C PHE A 169 11.80 23.78 -10.73
N PRO A 170 12.39 24.60 -11.63
CA PRO A 170 13.67 24.28 -12.24
C PRO A 170 14.73 24.09 -11.15
N ALA A 171 15.51 23.03 -11.24
CA ALA A 171 16.58 22.68 -10.32
C ALA A 171 17.82 23.62 -10.39
N ASP A 172 17.69 24.78 -11.01
CA ASP A 172 18.75 25.78 -11.17
C ASP A 172 18.22 27.17 -10.83
N ALA A 173 18.37 27.54 -9.56
CA ALA A 173 18.60 28.93 -9.20
C ALA A 173 20.06 29.03 -8.76
N PRO A 174 20.91 29.84 -9.43
CA PRO A 174 22.27 30.07 -8.94
C PRO A 174 22.17 30.72 -7.56
N ARG A 175 22.85 30.13 -6.58
CA ARG A 175 23.02 30.75 -5.25
C ARG A 175 23.89 32.00 -5.40
N PRO A 176 23.53 33.13 -4.77
CA PRO A 176 24.40 34.31 -4.71
C PRO A 176 25.66 34.04 -3.89
#